data_AF-A0A0F7KRA8-F1
#
_entry.id   AF-A0A0F7KRA8-F1
#
_cell.length_a   1.000
_cell.length_b   1.000
_cell.length_c   1.000
_cell.angle_alpha   90.00
_cell.angle_beta   90.00
_cell.angle_gamma   90.00
#
_symmetry.space_group_name_H-M   'P 1'
#
loop_
_entity.id
_entity.type
_entity.pdbx_description
1 polymer ?
#
loop_
_entity_poly.entity_id
_entity_poly.type
_entity_poly.pdbx_seq_one_letter_code
_entity_poly.pdbx_strand_id
1 'polypeptide(L)'
;MALAFALPVMWAVAWTFDWASFLNNRSDYEEVVRLAREGRFDAKVREYQEHDGTTFMLDEGPPRRVAFPMPGGFLDNWSGVIYDPTGEVMLADGFDSETGEFAAPERITKLFYGDIVSCRHMLGSFYNCSFT
;
A
#
# COMPACT_ATOMS: atom_id res chain seq x y z
N MET A 1 5.86 12.60 -35.66
CA MET A 1 5.83 13.24 -34.32
C MET A 1 4.50 12.89 -33.65
N ALA A 2 4.41 11.74 -32.98
CA ALA A 2 3.18 11.30 -32.28
C ALA A 2 3.52 10.42 -31.07
N LEU A 3 4.62 10.73 -30.37
CA LEU A 3 5.11 9.97 -29.21
C LEU A 3 5.01 10.75 -27.89
N ALA A 4 4.56 12.02 -27.91
CA ALA A 4 4.56 12.88 -26.73
C ALA A 4 3.23 12.88 -25.93
N PHE A 5 2.14 12.34 -26.47
CA PHE A 5 0.82 12.34 -25.81
C PHE A 5 0.38 10.98 -25.25
N ALA A 6 1.16 9.91 -25.44
CA ALA A 6 0.78 8.58 -24.96
C ALA A 6 1.00 8.40 -23.44
N LEU A 7 2.02 9.06 -22.87
CA LEU A 7 2.43 8.87 -21.47
C LEU A 7 1.44 9.46 -20.44
N PRO A 8 0.86 10.67 -20.60
CA PRO A 8 -0.06 11.23 -19.61
C PRO A 8 -1.36 10.44 -19.51
N VAL A 9 -1.85 9.92 -20.65
CA VAL A 9 -3.10 9.16 -20.70
C VAL A 9 -2.96 7.81 -20.01
N MET A 10 -1.82 7.12 -20.18
CA MET A 10 -1.58 5.85 -19.48
C MET A 10 -1.54 6.02 -17.96
N TRP A 11 -0.96 7.11 -17.46
CA TRP A 11 -0.91 7.41 -16.03
C TRP A 11 -2.30 7.76 -15.47
N ALA A 12 -3.07 8.59 -16.19
CA ALA A 12 -4.45 8.89 -15.81
C ALA A 12 -5.34 7.64 -15.82
N VAL A 13 -5.13 6.73 -16.77
CA VAL A 13 -5.88 5.46 -16.86
C VAL A 13 -5.53 4.53 -15.69
N ALA A 14 -4.25 4.30 -15.40
CA ALA A 14 -3.82 3.53 -14.24
C ALA A 14 -4.41 4.10 -12.94
N TRP A 15 -4.43 5.43 -12.82
CA TRP A 15 -5.03 6.11 -11.67
C TRP A 15 -6.54 5.85 -11.53
N THR A 16 -7.29 5.90 -12.63
CA THR A 16 -8.72 5.59 -12.61
C THR A 16 -9.00 4.12 -12.26
N PHE A 17 -8.16 3.19 -12.71
CA PHE A 17 -8.28 1.78 -12.37
C PHE A 17 -8.06 1.53 -10.88
N ASP A 18 -7.03 2.12 -10.30
CA ASP A 18 -6.75 1.96 -8.87
C ASP A 18 -7.89 2.52 -8.00
N TRP A 19 -8.44 3.68 -8.36
CA TRP A 19 -9.61 4.24 -7.66
C TRP A 19 -10.86 3.37 -7.82
N ALA A 20 -11.13 2.86 -9.02
CA ALA A 20 -12.25 1.97 -9.25
C ALA A 20 -12.11 0.67 -8.44
N SER A 21 -10.91 0.08 -8.43
CA SER A 21 -10.59 -1.10 -7.63
C SER A 21 -10.77 -0.82 -6.13
N PHE A 22 -10.21 0.27 -5.63
CA PHE A 22 -10.37 0.65 -4.22
C PHE A 22 -11.84 0.85 -3.84
N LEU A 23 -12.60 1.62 -4.62
CA LEU A 23 -13.99 1.89 -4.31
C LEU A 23 -14.86 0.63 -4.35
N ASN A 24 -14.55 -0.32 -5.24
CA ASN A 24 -15.26 -1.59 -5.33
C ASN A 24 -15.01 -2.51 -4.13
N ASN A 25 -13.80 -2.47 -3.55
CA ASN A 25 -13.39 -3.35 -2.43
C ASN A 25 -13.39 -2.64 -1.06
N ARG A 26 -13.75 -1.35 -1.01
CA ARG A 26 -13.59 -0.52 0.19
C ARG A 26 -14.31 -1.08 1.42
N SER A 27 -15.51 -1.61 1.25
CA SER A 27 -16.29 -2.19 2.37
C SER A 27 -15.55 -3.38 2.99
N ASP A 28 -14.97 -4.24 2.16
CA ASP A 28 -14.26 -5.43 2.61
C ASP A 28 -12.94 -5.03 3.30
N TYR A 29 -12.26 -4.02 2.77
CA TYR A 29 -11.05 -3.46 3.41
C TYR A 29 -11.37 -2.85 4.78
N GLU A 30 -12.45 -2.09 4.91
CA GLU A 30 -12.88 -1.51 6.19
C GLU A 30 -13.24 -2.59 7.21
N GLU A 31 -13.86 -3.69 6.78
CA GLU A 31 -14.18 -4.84 7.64
C GLU A 31 -12.92 -5.57 8.13
N VAL A 32 -11.97 -5.86 7.23
CA VAL A 32 -10.67 -6.44 7.61
C VAL A 32 -9.94 -5.54 8.61
N VAL A 33 -9.93 -4.22 8.38
CA VAL A 33 -9.33 -3.25 9.30
C VAL A 33 -10.01 -3.30 10.68
N ARG A 34 -11.35 -3.36 10.73
CA ARG A 34 -12.10 -3.47 11.98
C ARG A 34 -11.70 -4.74 12.75
N LEU A 35 -11.71 -5.88 12.08
CA LEU A 35 -11.34 -7.18 12.66
C LEU A 35 -9.86 -7.20 13.12
N ALA A 36 -8.95 -6.62 12.35
CA ALA A 36 -7.53 -6.51 12.71
C ALA A 36 -7.31 -5.67 13.97
N ARG A 37 -8.07 -4.57 14.13
CA ARG A 37 -8.05 -3.71 15.33
C ARG A 37 -8.65 -4.40 16.56
N GLU A 38 -9.61 -5.30 16.35
CA GLU A 38 -10.18 -6.15 17.40
C GLU A 38 -9.27 -7.34 17.77
N GLY A 39 -8.12 -7.49 17.10
CA GLY A 39 -7.18 -8.57 17.37
C GLY A 39 -7.66 -9.94 16.88
N ARG A 40 -8.56 -9.98 15.89
CA ARG A 40 -9.09 -11.22 15.30
C ARG A 40 -8.10 -11.95 14.40
N PHE A 41 -7.04 -11.25 14.00
CA PHE A 41 -5.96 -11.77 13.18
C PHE A 41 -4.63 -11.69 13.95
N ASP A 42 -3.76 -12.66 13.70
CA ASP A 42 -2.44 -12.68 14.29
C ASP A 42 -1.47 -11.86 13.42
N ALA A 43 -0.99 -10.75 13.95
CA ALA A 43 -0.02 -9.90 13.26
C ALA A 43 1.39 -10.49 13.27
N LYS A 44 1.67 -11.50 14.10
CA LYS A 44 2.95 -12.23 14.09
C LYS A 44 3.06 -13.21 12.93
N VAL A 45 1.93 -13.52 12.29
CA VAL A 45 1.93 -14.26 11.04
C VAL A 45 2.46 -13.32 9.97
N ARG A 46 3.75 -13.46 9.70
CA ARG A 46 4.55 -12.65 8.78
C ARG A 46 4.28 -12.97 7.30
N GLU A 47 3.03 -13.28 6.98
CA GLU A 47 2.59 -13.85 5.71
C GLU A 47 1.24 -13.24 5.30
N TYR A 48 0.85 -13.48 4.04
CA TYR A 48 -0.48 -13.15 3.55
C TYR A 48 -1.56 -13.89 4.33
N GLN A 49 -2.61 -13.17 4.69
CA GLN A 49 -3.82 -13.68 5.30
C GLN A 49 -4.99 -13.43 4.36
N GLU A 50 -6.07 -14.21 4.51
CA GLU A 50 -7.28 -14.07 3.70
C GLU A 50 -8.51 -14.05 4.60
N HIS A 51 -9.45 -13.16 4.29
CA HIS A 51 -10.76 -13.13 4.92
C HIS A 51 -11.80 -12.81 3.85
N ASP A 52 -12.78 -13.69 3.67
CA ASP A 52 -13.88 -13.55 2.71
C ASP A 52 -13.42 -13.18 1.28
N GLY A 53 -12.33 -13.80 0.83
CA GLY A 53 -11.73 -13.55 -0.49
C GLY A 53 -10.86 -12.29 -0.59
N THR A 54 -10.72 -11.53 0.49
CA THR A 54 -9.79 -10.39 0.56
C THR A 54 -8.44 -10.85 1.13
N THR A 55 -7.40 -10.79 0.31
CA THR A 55 -6.01 -11.02 0.75
C THR A 55 -5.44 -9.76 1.40
N PHE A 56 -4.77 -9.92 2.53
CA PHE A 56 -4.14 -8.81 3.26
C PHE A 56 -2.88 -9.22 4.01
N MET A 57 -2.09 -8.24 4.46
CA MET A 57 -0.97 -8.41 5.38
C MET A 57 -1.12 -7.45 6.56
N LEU A 58 -0.53 -7.81 7.70
CA LEU A 58 -0.53 -6.99 8.90
C LEU A 58 0.87 -6.53 9.24
N ASP A 59 0.97 -5.25 9.64
CA ASP A 59 2.11 -4.73 10.38
C ASP A 59 1.92 -5.07 11.87
N GLU A 60 2.99 -5.46 12.54
CA GLU A 60 2.96 -5.80 13.97
C GLU A 60 2.52 -4.59 14.81
N GLY A 61 2.93 -3.38 14.40
CA GLY A 61 2.60 -2.11 15.06
C GLY A 61 3.21 -1.96 16.47
N PRO A 62 2.83 -0.91 17.24
CA PRO A 62 1.75 0.06 16.96
C PRO A 62 2.16 1.27 16.09
N PRO A 63 1.20 1.92 15.38
CA PRO A 63 -0.17 1.46 15.16
C PRO A 63 -0.20 0.22 14.27
N ARG A 64 -1.23 -0.62 14.42
CA ARG A 64 -1.43 -1.74 13.49
C ARG A 64 -1.88 -1.20 12.14
N ARG A 65 -1.09 -1.47 11.10
CA ARG A 65 -1.39 -1.14 9.71
C ARG A 65 -1.81 -2.40 8.97
N VAL A 66 -2.58 -2.22 7.91
CA VAL A 66 -3.07 -3.33 7.06
C VAL A 66 -2.72 -3.01 5.62
N ALA A 67 -2.15 -3.97 4.91
CA ALA A 67 -1.89 -3.86 3.48
C ALA A 67 -2.83 -4.79 2.69
N PHE A 68 -3.37 -4.28 1.60
CA PHE A 68 -4.18 -5.00 0.61
C PHE A 68 -3.40 -5.01 -0.71
N PRO A 69 -2.67 -6.09 -1.02
CA PRO A 69 -1.86 -6.20 -2.22
C PRO A 69 -2.74 -6.13 -3.46
N MET A 70 -2.34 -5.32 -4.44
CA MET A 70 -3.01 -5.26 -5.73
C MET A 70 -2.29 -6.15 -6.76
N PRO A 71 -3.02 -6.74 -7.71
CA PRO A 71 -2.41 -7.47 -8.80
C PRO A 71 -1.58 -6.53 -9.68
N GLY A 72 -0.36 -6.96 -10.02
CA GLY A 72 0.58 -6.17 -10.80
C GLY A 72 1.83 -5.86 -9.99
N GLY A 73 2.98 -6.26 -10.53
CA GLY A 73 4.30 -6.11 -9.94
C GLY A 73 5.34 -6.59 -10.95
N PHE A 74 6.58 -6.13 -10.80
CA PHE A 74 7.69 -6.61 -11.62
C PHE A 74 8.85 -6.94 -10.69
N LEU A 75 9.28 -8.21 -10.69
CA LEU A 75 10.26 -8.76 -9.75
C LEU A 75 9.75 -8.62 -8.30
N ASP A 76 10.58 -8.09 -7.40
CA ASP A 76 10.28 -7.92 -5.98
C ASP A 76 9.40 -6.69 -5.70
N ASN A 77 9.10 -5.88 -6.73
CA ASN A 77 8.24 -4.71 -6.60
C ASN A 77 6.77 -5.10 -6.58
N TRP A 78 6.02 -4.53 -5.63
CA TRP A 78 4.57 -4.69 -5.57
C TRP A 78 3.88 -3.38 -5.19
N SER A 79 2.57 -3.32 -5.33
CA SER A 79 1.77 -2.16 -4.92
C SER A 79 0.51 -2.61 -4.22
N GLY A 80 -0.01 -1.77 -3.33
CA GLY A 80 -1.17 -2.11 -2.53
C GLY A 80 -1.86 -0.91 -1.92
N VAL A 81 -3.09 -1.14 -1.47
CA VAL A 81 -3.81 -0.18 -0.63
C VAL A 81 -3.42 -0.43 0.82
N ILE A 82 -2.95 0.60 1.51
CA ILE A 82 -2.50 0.55 2.90
C ILE A 82 -3.48 1.32 3.76
N TYR A 83 -3.99 0.69 4.82
CA TYR A 83 -4.61 1.39 5.93
C TYR A 83 -3.53 1.81 6.94
N ASP A 84 -3.33 3.12 7.07
CA ASP A 84 -2.48 3.71 8.10
C ASP A 84 -3.25 4.79 8.86
N PRO A 85 -3.64 4.56 10.13
CA PRO A 85 -4.40 5.54 10.90
C PRO A 85 -3.60 6.81 11.22
N THR A 86 -2.27 6.78 11.08
CA THR A 86 -1.40 7.93 11.37
C THR A 86 -1.07 8.77 10.13
N GLY A 87 -1.18 8.17 8.95
CA GLY A 87 -0.77 8.78 7.68
C GLY A 87 0.74 8.95 7.52
N GLU A 88 1.55 8.32 8.37
CA GLU A 88 3.00 8.41 8.33
C GLU A 88 3.60 7.75 7.09
N VAL A 89 2.91 6.80 6.46
CA VAL A 89 3.33 6.23 5.16
C VAL A 89 3.58 7.29 4.08
N MET A 90 3.02 8.50 4.22
CA MET A 90 3.27 9.65 3.34
C MET A 90 4.59 10.38 3.61
N LEU A 91 5.31 10.03 4.68
CA LEU A 91 6.63 10.59 5.03
C LEU A 91 7.78 9.85 4.36
N ALA A 92 7.51 8.82 3.56
CA ALA A 92 8.53 8.16 2.75
C ALA A 92 8.91 9.08 1.58
N ASP A 93 10.18 9.47 1.53
CA ASP A 93 10.76 10.32 0.49
C ASP A 93 11.24 9.51 -0.73
N GLY A 94 11.10 8.18 -0.68
CA GLY A 94 11.42 7.27 -1.78
C GLY A 94 12.92 6.98 -1.90
N PHE A 95 13.35 6.57 -3.10
CA PHE A 95 14.76 6.23 -3.36
C PHE A 95 15.61 7.49 -3.51
N ASP A 96 16.62 7.64 -2.67
CA ASP A 96 17.64 8.68 -2.78
C ASP A 96 18.78 8.18 -3.68
N SER A 97 18.95 8.84 -4.84
CA SER A 97 19.98 8.47 -5.81
C SER A 97 21.42 8.79 -5.38
N GLU A 98 21.61 9.69 -4.42
CA GLU A 98 22.93 10.07 -3.91
C GLU A 98 23.43 9.04 -2.88
N THR A 99 22.53 8.54 -2.03
CA THR A 99 22.87 7.55 -0.99
C THR A 99 22.66 6.11 -1.46
N GLY A 100 21.80 5.89 -2.46
CA GLY A 100 21.40 4.57 -2.91
C GLY A 100 20.44 3.85 -1.95
N GLU A 101 19.81 4.59 -1.03
CA GLU A 101 18.93 4.05 0.00
C GLU A 101 17.50 4.62 -0.11
N PHE A 102 16.53 3.90 0.45
CA PHE A 102 15.17 4.42 0.61
C PHE A 102 15.09 5.30 1.86
N ALA A 103 14.76 6.56 1.67
CA ALA A 103 14.62 7.52 2.75
C ALA A 103 13.20 7.47 3.31
N ALA A 104 13.05 6.88 4.50
CA ALA A 104 11.82 6.90 5.27
C ALA A 104 12.14 6.85 6.76
N PRO A 105 11.30 7.44 7.65
CA PRO A 105 11.47 7.27 9.09
C PRO A 105 11.42 5.79 9.49
N GLU A 106 12.31 5.38 10.42
CA GLU A 106 12.50 3.97 10.85
C GLU A 106 11.19 3.20 11.11
N ARG A 107 10.19 3.87 11.70
CA ARG A 107 8.89 3.30 12.05
C ARG A 107 7.94 2.98 10.87
N ILE A 108 8.30 3.42 9.67
CA ILE A 108 7.61 3.08 8.42
C ILE A 108 8.55 2.43 7.39
N THR A 109 9.79 2.15 7.79
CA THR A 109 10.77 1.41 6.99
C THR A 109 10.48 -0.09 7.09
N LYS A 110 10.67 -0.85 6.00
CA LYS A 110 10.41 -2.31 5.94
C LYS A 110 8.98 -2.74 6.30
N LEU A 111 8.00 -1.84 6.17
CA LEU A 111 6.59 -2.21 6.36
C LEU A 111 6.20 -3.27 5.33
N PHE A 112 5.52 -4.32 5.80
CA PHE A 112 5.03 -5.41 4.96
C PHE A 112 6.15 -6.04 4.09
N TYR A 113 7.36 -6.17 4.66
CA TYR A 113 8.54 -6.79 4.03
C TYR A 113 9.14 -6.03 2.84
N GLY A 114 8.71 -4.79 2.58
CA GLY A 114 9.25 -3.97 1.51
C GLY A 114 9.60 -2.55 1.95
N ASP A 115 10.35 -1.84 1.11
CA ASP A 115 10.60 -0.41 1.29
C ASP A 115 9.57 0.42 0.53
N ILE A 116 8.96 1.39 1.21
CA ILE A 116 8.01 2.31 0.56
C ILE A 116 8.79 3.17 -0.43
N VAL A 117 8.40 3.07 -1.70
CA VAL A 117 8.94 3.89 -2.79
C VAL A 117 8.13 5.17 -2.93
N SER A 118 6.81 5.05 -2.87
CA SER A 118 5.90 6.18 -2.94
C SER A 118 4.55 5.80 -2.36
N CYS A 119 3.84 6.80 -1.84
CA CYS A 119 2.45 6.66 -1.42
C CYS A 119 1.64 7.86 -1.92
N ARG A 120 0.36 7.61 -2.19
CA ARG A 120 -0.62 8.66 -2.40
C ARG A 120 -1.82 8.44 -1.52
N HIS A 121 -2.35 9.53 -0.98
CA HIS A 121 -3.61 9.49 -0.23
C HIS A 121 -4.76 9.07 -1.14
N MET A 122 -5.63 8.20 -0.63
CA MET A 122 -6.91 7.87 -1.26
C MET A 122 -8.04 8.53 -0.47
N LEU A 123 -8.69 7.78 0.42
CA LEU A 123 -9.84 8.25 1.18
C LEU A 123 -9.73 7.80 2.63
N GLY A 124 -10.03 8.71 3.57
CA GLY A 124 -9.87 8.43 4.99
C GLY A 124 -8.40 8.11 5.32
N SER A 125 -8.17 6.98 5.99
CA SER A 125 -6.84 6.50 6.36
C SER A 125 -6.27 5.47 5.36
N PHE A 126 -6.77 5.47 4.12
CA PHE A 126 -6.27 4.60 3.06
C PHE A 126 -5.34 5.35 2.10
N TYR A 127 -4.26 4.67 1.72
CA TYR A 127 -3.20 5.17 0.86
C TYR A 127 -2.88 4.11 -0.20
N ASN A 128 -2.59 4.50 -1.43
CA ASN A 128 -2.05 3.57 -2.43
C ASN A 128 -0.53 3.74 -2.45
N CYS A 129 0.17 2.67 -2.14
CA CYS A 129 1.62 2.66 -1.97
C CYS A 129 2.29 1.63 -2.87
N SER A 130 3.49 1.96 -3.32
CA SER A 130 4.38 1.07 -4.05
C SER A 130 5.59 0.71 -3.20
N PHE A 131 6.01 -0.55 -3.30
CA PHE A 131 7.07 -1.16 -2.51
C PHE A 131 8.12 -1.82 -3.42
N THR A 132 9.33 -1.98 -2.90
CA THR A 132 10.40 -2.86 -3.42
C THR A 132 10.90 -3.82 -2.35
#